data_AF-A0A1V2TLR9-F1
#
_entry.id   AF-A0A1V2TLR9-F1
#
_cell.length_a   1.000
_cell.length_b   1.000
_cell.length_c   1.000
_cell.angle_alpha   90.00
_cell.angle_beta   90.00
_cell.angle_gamma   90.00
#
_symmetry.space_group_name_H-M   'P 1'
#
loop_
_entity.id
_entity.type
_entity.pdbx_description
1 polymer ?
#
loop_
_entity_poly.entity_id
_entity_poly.type
_entity_poly.pdbx_seq_one_letter_code
_entity_poly.pdbx_strand_id
1 'polypeptide(L)'
;MSVMTGTGLLAERPGATAPRLQPILTSEQRRVLDEWSTGVDPCDLIGLTTLFRHGRAVPSSRIAFRCGREVLTYGELFDMLDRGEPPSRSGETSSAGVISQLAAMRNAIGDAAVPLGARGLLLGLDALAVAVADRRCVAADRKLRRFDPALRPRDVRLIALPWGDPQVAADLLAAVAHGATVVMPTVAQRGDAAALGELIATHAATQVISDAGLPLRLAATDGVRLDSVQRWDLAGTVWAETLPELVRSVSPDAVSTFAYRSPAYLGAVARGPLVSGGWVRPVPGAKVLVLDAARRPVLPGVAGDVYVGGRVLADGFADGADEERFVADPFEPQGRLYRTGDRARWVQGGRLVVEGRQS
;
A
#
# COMPACT_ATOMS: atom_id res chain seq x y z
N MET A 1 -56.49 -55.59 29.57
CA MET A 1 -56.92 -54.48 28.68
C MET A 1 -56.83 -53.20 29.48
N SER A 2 -55.80 -52.39 29.27
CA SER A 2 -55.72 -51.03 29.78
C SER A 2 -54.86 -50.18 28.84
N VAL A 3 -55.30 -48.94 28.67
CA VAL A 3 -54.90 -47.94 27.68
C VAL A 3 -53.57 -47.27 28.07
N MET A 4 -52.69 -46.99 27.10
CA MET A 4 -51.81 -45.81 27.15
C MET A 4 -51.39 -45.40 25.73
N THR A 5 -51.96 -44.27 25.30
CA THR A 5 -51.54 -43.43 24.18
C THR A 5 -50.17 -42.81 24.44
N GLY A 6 -49.26 -42.89 23.46
CA GLY A 6 -47.99 -42.17 23.45
C GLY A 6 -47.73 -41.57 22.07
N THR A 7 -48.21 -40.36 21.86
CA THR A 7 -47.94 -39.53 20.68
C THR A 7 -46.53 -38.96 20.78
N GLY A 8 -45.59 -39.50 19.99
CA GLY A 8 -44.24 -38.95 19.87
C GLY A 8 -44.23 -37.73 18.94
N LEU A 9 -44.21 -36.53 19.54
CA LEU A 9 -43.96 -35.27 18.85
C LEU A 9 -42.46 -35.19 18.52
N LEU A 10 -42.10 -35.33 17.23
CA LEU A 10 -40.74 -35.04 16.75
C LEU A 10 -40.53 -33.51 16.84
N ALA A 11 -39.74 -33.09 17.81
CA ALA A 11 -39.30 -31.71 17.96
C ALA A 11 -38.43 -31.31 16.76
N GLU A 12 -38.91 -30.38 15.94
CA GLU A 12 -38.09 -29.68 14.95
C GLU A 12 -36.97 -28.91 15.67
N ARG A 13 -35.72 -29.15 15.25
CA ARG A 13 -34.56 -28.37 15.70
C ARG A 13 -34.60 -26.99 15.01
N PRO A 14 -34.73 -25.86 15.74
CA PRO A 14 -34.54 -24.55 15.15
C PRO A 14 -33.03 -24.25 15.11
N GLY A 15 -32.46 -24.12 13.90
CA GLY A 15 -31.04 -23.75 13.76
C GLY A 15 -30.34 -24.13 12.46
N ALA A 16 -31.00 -24.80 11.52
CA ALA A 16 -30.44 -24.95 10.17
C ALA A 16 -30.71 -23.69 9.37
N THR A 17 -29.77 -22.74 9.37
CA THR A 17 -29.73 -21.66 8.37
C THR A 17 -29.83 -22.31 6.99
N ALA A 18 -30.93 -22.04 6.27
CA ALA A 18 -31.08 -22.50 4.90
C ALA A 18 -29.84 -22.08 4.08
N PRO A 19 -29.28 -22.96 3.23
CA PRO A 19 -28.18 -22.58 2.37
C PRO A 19 -28.61 -21.35 1.56
N ARG A 20 -27.91 -20.22 1.71
CA ARG A 20 -28.13 -19.06 0.87
C ARG A 20 -27.95 -19.53 -0.57
N LEU A 21 -29.04 -19.53 -1.34
CA LEU A 21 -28.98 -19.75 -2.79
C LEU A 21 -27.95 -18.79 -3.35
N GLN A 22 -26.82 -19.31 -3.82
CA GLN A 22 -25.85 -18.50 -4.53
C GLN A 22 -26.56 -17.92 -5.76
N PRO A 23 -26.57 -16.60 -5.95
CA PRO A 23 -27.21 -16.02 -7.13
C PRO A 23 -26.59 -16.63 -8.38
N ILE A 24 -27.42 -16.98 -9.36
CA ILE A 24 -26.93 -17.47 -10.66
C ILE A 24 -26.20 -16.31 -11.32
N LEU A 25 -24.87 -16.35 -11.28
CA LEU A 25 -24.01 -15.33 -11.86
C LEU A 25 -23.94 -15.49 -13.38
N THR A 26 -23.99 -14.36 -14.09
CA THR A 26 -23.65 -14.30 -15.51
C THR A 26 -22.16 -14.62 -15.72
N SER A 27 -21.78 -14.97 -16.95
CA SER A 27 -20.36 -15.17 -17.32
C SER A 27 -19.51 -13.93 -17.04
N GLU A 28 -20.04 -12.74 -17.27
CA GLU A 28 -19.36 -11.48 -16.98
C GLU A 28 -19.16 -11.26 -15.48
N GLN A 29 -20.18 -11.55 -14.66
CA GLN A 29 -20.05 -11.45 -13.20
C GLN A 29 -19.03 -12.43 -12.63
N ARG A 30 -18.88 -13.62 -13.23
CA ARG A 30 -17.80 -14.55 -12.84
C ARG A 30 -16.42 -13.99 -13.14
N ARG A 31 -16.22 -13.35 -14.30
CA ARG A 31 -14.95 -12.70 -14.64
C ARG A 31 -14.63 -11.55 -13.68
N VAL A 32 -15.64 -10.76 -13.32
CA VAL A 32 -15.51 -9.68 -12.33
C VAL A 32 -15.13 -10.23 -10.96
N LEU A 33 -15.68 -11.38 -10.55
CA LEU A 33 -15.43 -11.95 -9.23
C LEU A 33 -14.12 -12.73 -9.10
N ASP A 34 -13.52 -13.16 -10.20
CA ASP A 34 -12.32 -14.02 -10.21
C ASP A 34 -11.15 -13.33 -10.94
N GLU A 35 -11.15 -13.39 -12.27
CA GLU A 35 -10.07 -12.91 -13.15
C GLU A 35 -9.69 -11.43 -12.92
N TRP A 36 -10.67 -10.57 -12.62
CA TRP A 36 -10.44 -9.12 -12.56
C TRP A 36 -10.24 -8.60 -11.13
N SER A 37 -10.92 -9.21 -10.16
CA SER A 37 -10.95 -8.76 -8.76
C SER A 37 -9.70 -9.12 -7.99
N THR A 38 -8.96 -10.14 -8.42
CA THR A 38 -7.83 -10.68 -7.67
C THR A 38 -6.51 -10.30 -8.31
N GLY A 39 -5.58 -9.80 -7.50
CA GLY A 39 -4.19 -9.70 -7.89
C GLY A 39 -3.55 -11.08 -7.80
N VAL A 40 -2.57 -11.34 -8.67
CA VAL A 40 -1.83 -12.60 -8.68
C VAL A 40 -1.31 -12.90 -7.27
N ASP A 41 -1.53 -14.12 -6.78
CA ASP A 41 -0.99 -14.51 -5.48
C ASP A 41 0.54 -14.56 -5.58
N PRO A 42 1.27 -13.80 -4.74
CA PRO A 42 2.72 -13.79 -4.81
C PRO A 42 3.29 -15.14 -4.34
N CYS A 43 3.94 -15.85 -5.26
CA CYS A 43 4.81 -16.98 -4.95
C CYS A 43 6.20 -16.47 -4.47
N ASP A 44 6.89 -17.27 -3.66
CA ASP A 44 8.30 -17.02 -3.25
C ASP A 44 8.55 -15.68 -2.53
N LEU A 45 7.71 -15.34 -1.55
CA LEU A 45 7.92 -14.16 -0.71
C LEU A 45 9.23 -14.27 0.08
N ILE A 46 10.06 -13.24 -0.05
CA ILE A 46 11.27 -13.11 0.79
C ILE A 46 10.83 -12.72 2.20
N GLY A 47 11.03 -13.63 3.16
CA GLY A 47 10.73 -13.39 4.56
C GLY A 47 11.52 -12.20 5.15
N LEU A 48 10.94 -11.56 6.17
CA LEU A 48 11.47 -10.34 6.79
C LEU A 48 12.91 -10.50 7.30
N THR A 49 13.26 -11.65 7.88
CA THR A 49 14.63 -11.98 8.33
C THR A 49 15.64 -11.84 7.20
N THR A 50 15.30 -12.33 6.01
CA THR A 50 16.17 -12.26 4.83
C THR A 50 16.24 -10.83 4.30
N LEU A 51 15.15 -10.05 4.35
CA LEU A 51 15.15 -8.64 3.98
C LEU A 51 16.10 -7.80 4.87
N PHE A 52 16.05 -8.01 6.20
CA PHE A 52 17.01 -7.37 7.11
C PHE A 52 18.44 -7.84 6.88
N ARG A 53 18.65 -9.11 6.52
CA ARG A 53 19.97 -9.63 6.14
C ARG A 53 20.52 -8.94 4.90
N HIS A 54 19.69 -8.70 3.88
CA HIS A 54 20.11 -7.94 2.70
C HIS A 54 20.52 -6.52 3.06
N GLY A 55 19.77 -5.85 3.94
CA GLY A 55 20.15 -4.53 4.46
C GLY A 55 21.49 -4.53 5.18
N ARG A 56 21.77 -5.55 6.02
CA ARG A 56 23.07 -5.69 6.70
C ARG A 56 24.24 -5.93 5.75
N ALA A 57 23.99 -6.51 4.58
CA ALA A 57 25.03 -6.74 3.58
C ALA A 57 25.41 -5.48 2.78
N VAL A 58 24.67 -4.38 2.96
CA VAL A 58 24.98 -3.08 2.33
C VAL A 58 26.23 -2.49 3.01
N PRO A 59 27.17 -1.87 2.25
CA PRO A 59 28.35 -1.24 2.85
C PRO A 59 27.99 -0.26 3.97
N SER A 60 28.64 -0.40 5.13
CA SER A 60 28.29 0.34 6.36
C SER A 60 28.39 1.86 6.21
N SER A 61 29.32 2.36 5.38
CA SER A 61 29.50 3.79 5.10
C SER A 61 28.42 4.39 4.19
N ARG A 62 27.59 3.56 3.56
CA ARG A 62 26.51 4.04 2.69
C ARG A 62 25.43 4.71 3.53
N ILE A 63 24.85 5.78 3.00
CA ILE A 63 23.77 6.50 3.66
C ILE A 63 22.45 5.74 3.48
N ALA A 64 21.82 5.38 4.60
CA ALA A 64 20.51 4.74 4.63
C ALA A 64 19.39 5.78 4.63
N PHE A 65 19.53 6.84 5.41
CA PHE A 65 18.46 7.79 5.66
C PHE A 65 18.96 9.24 5.78
N ARG A 66 18.12 10.18 5.31
CA ARG A 66 18.29 11.62 5.47
C ARG A 66 16.96 12.30 5.79
N CYS A 67 16.94 13.17 6.79
CA CYS A 67 15.84 14.09 7.06
C CYS A 67 16.36 15.39 7.70
N GLY A 68 16.15 16.52 7.02
CA GLY A 68 16.75 17.79 7.45
C GLY A 68 18.27 17.68 7.56
N ARG A 69 18.80 17.91 8.77
CA ARG A 69 20.24 17.80 9.07
C ARG A 69 20.66 16.39 9.52
N GLU A 70 19.71 15.51 9.79
CA GLU A 70 19.99 14.16 10.24
C GLU A 70 20.40 13.28 9.05
N VAL A 71 21.48 12.53 9.26
CA VAL A 71 22.02 11.57 8.31
C VAL A 71 22.31 10.31 9.10
N LEU A 72 21.89 9.16 8.58
CA LEU A 72 22.13 7.86 9.18
C LEU A 72 22.71 6.93 8.13
N THR A 73 23.86 6.34 8.42
CA THR A 73 24.47 5.31 7.58
C THR A 73 23.87 3.92 7.83
N TYR A 74 24.11 2.98 6.92
CA TYR A 74 23.70 1.58 7.13
C TYR A 74 24.39 0.96 8.36
N GLY A 75 25.66 1.28 8.61
CA GLY A 75 26.37 0.82 9.80
C GLY A 75 25.69 1.30 11.08
N GLU A 76 25.49 2.61 11.21
CA GLU A 76 24.82 3.21 12.38
C GLU A 76 23.39 2.70 12.55
N LEU A 77 22.63 2.58 11.44
CA LEU A 77 21.28 2.04 11.46
C LEU A 77 21.24 0.65 12.09
N PHE A 78 22.09 -0.27 11.62
CA PHE A 78 22.09 -1.65 12.11
C PHE A 78 22.70 -1.79 13.50
N ASP A 79 23.73 -1.02 13.83
CA ASP A 79 24.27 -0.95 15.19
C ASP A 79 23.20 -0.52 16.20
N MET A 80 22.41 0.51 15.87
CA MET A 80 21.32 0.99 16.73
C MET A 80 20.18 -0.03 16.82
N LEU A 81 19.81 -0.66 15.71
CA LEU A 81 18.84 -1.76 15.73
C LEU A 81 19.32 -2.89 16.64
N ASP A 82 20.59 -3.27 16.59
CA ASP A 82 21.13 -4.40 17.36
C ASP A 82 21.25 -4.09 18.86
N ARG A 83 21.49 -2.84 19.25
CA ARG A 83 21.48 -2.42 20.67
C ARG A 83 20.09 -2.40 21.29
N GLY A 84 19.03 -2.26 20.49
CA GLY A 84 17.66 -2.19 21.00
C GLY A 84 17.36 -0.91 21.80
N GLU A 85 18.23 0.10 21.76
CA GLU A 85 18.03 1.37 22.45
C GLU A 85 17.08 2.26 21.64
N PRO A 86 15.94 2.72 22.20
CA PRO A 86 15.13 3.74 21.56
C PRO A 86 15.90 5.07 21.63
N PRO A 87 16.20 5.72 20.50
CA PRO A 87 16.89 7.01 20.49
C PRO A 87 16.14 8.10 21.28
N SER A 88 16.92 8.96 21.94
CA SER A 88 16.51 9.89 23.00
C SER A 88 15.61 11.07 22.55
N ARG A 89 15.34 11.19 21.25
CA ARG A 89 14.41 12.18 20.66
C ARG A 89 13.55 11.52 19.59
N SER A 90 12.31 11.17 19.92
CA SER A 90 11.33 10.61 19.01
C SER A 90 10.55 11.71 18.29
N GLY A 91 11.05 12.14 17.14
CA GLY A 91 10.22 12.74 16.11
C GLY A 91 9.77 11.63 15.16
N GLU A 92 8.52 11.65 14.73
CA GLU A 92 8.02 10.73 13.70
C GLU A 92 8.92 10.72 12.45
N THR A 93 9.43 11.88 12.04
CA THR A 93 10.30 12.03 10.87
C THR A 93 11.76 12.24 11.27
N SER A 94 12.31 11.44 12.17
CA SER A 94 13.74 11.47 12.54
C SER A 94 14.37 10.09 12.38
N SER A 95 15.72 10.03 12.47
CA SER A 95 16.45 8.76 12.55
C SER A 95 15.89 7.87 13.65
N ALA A 96 15.39 8.47 14.73
CA ALA A 96 14.73 7.77 15.81
C ALA A 96 13.43 7.07 15.41
N GLY A 97 12.56 7.79 14.70
CA GLY A 97 11.32 7.23 14.16
C GLY A 97 11.59 6.08 13.20
N VAL A 98 12.57 6.24 12.30
CA VAL A 98 12.99 5.20 11.34
C VAL A 98 13.49 3.94 12.04
N ILE A 99 14.36 4.08 13.03
CA ILE A 99 14.88 2.95 13.79
C ILE A 99 13.75 2.26 14.56
N SER A 100 12.88 3.03 15.21
CA SER A 100 11.73 2.49 15.96
C SER A 100 10.80 1.69 15.05
N GLN A 101 10.47 2.20 13.87
CA GLN A 101 9.62 1.53 12.88
C GLN A 101 10.24 0.21 12.39
N LEU A 102 11.54 0.24 12.04
CA LEU A 102 12.27 -0.95 11.60
C LEU A 102 12.45 -1.97 12.73
N ALA A 103 12.70 -1.52 13.96
CA ALA A 103 12.78 -2.38 15.14
C ALA A 103 11.44 -3.06 15.43
N ALA A 104 10.31 -2.33 15.34
CA ALA A 104 8.98 -2.89 15.51
C ALA A 104 8.70 -4.01 14.49
N MET A 105 8.99 -3.76 13.20
CA MET A 105 8.85 -4.79 12.16
C MET A 105 9.79 -5.99 12.37
N ARG A 106 11.01 -5.76 12.88
CA ARG A 106 11.95 -6.85 13.18
C ARG A 106 11.51 -7.69 14.38
N ASN A 107 11.03 -7.05 15.44
CA ASN A 107 10.63 -7.74 16.66
C ASN A 107 9.37 -8.58 16.47
N ALA A 108 8.51 -8.20 15.52
CA ALA A 108 7.33 -8.98 15.17
C ALA A 108 7.62 -10.30 14.44
N ILE A 109 8.86 -10.56 14.02
CA ILE A 109 9.28 -11.78 13.28
C ILE A 109 9.01 -13.10 14.05
N GLY A 110 8.44 -13.08 15.25
CA GLY A 110 8.06 -14.27 16.01
C GLY A 110 6.80 -14.11 16.87
N ASP A 111 5.63 -13.93 16.23
CA ASP A 111 4.27 -14.05 16.82
C ASP A 111 3.62 -12.80 17.47
N ALA A 112 3.86 -11.60 16.93
CA ALA A 112 3.04 -10.43 17.27
C ALA A 112 2.64 -9.61 16.04
N ALA A 113 1.38 -9.15 15.99
CA ALA A 113 0.95 -8.16 15.01
C ALA A 113 1.71 -6.84 15.22
N VAL A 114 2.20 -6.21 14.15
CA VAL A 114 2.79 -4.87 14.22
C VAL A 114 1.68 -3.84 14.01
N PRO A 115 1.36 -2.96 14.98
CA PRO A 115 0.52 -1.82 14.70
C PRO A 115 1.26 -0.87 13.76
N LEU A 116 0.75 -0.69 12.54
CA LEU A 116 1.38 0.16 11.52
C LEU A 116 0.54 1.42 11.23
N GLY A 117 1.22 2.57 11.15
CA GLY A 117 0.58 3.86 10.90
C GLY A 117 -0.22 4.41 12.08
N ALA A 118 -0.85 5.57 11.88
CA ALA A 118 -1.43 6.38 12.95
C ALA A 118 -2.56 5.69 13.74
N ARG A 119 -3.34 4.82 13.08
CA ARG A 119 -4.45 4.06 13.70
C ARG A 119 -4.02 2.69 14.23
N GLY A 120 -2.75 2.32 14.08
CA GLY A 120 -2.24 1.01 14.45
C GLY A 120 -2.91 -0.11 13.66
N LEU A 121 -2.69 -0.14 12.34
CA LEU A 121 -3.20 -1.17 11.45
C LEU A 121 -2.67 -2.55 11.90
N LEU A 122 -3.57 -3.45 12.30
CA LEU A 122 -3.22 -4.77 12.83
C LEU A 122 -3.10 -5.76 11.67
N LEU A 123 -1.92 -6.36 11.50
CA LEU A 123 -1.60 -7.18 10.33
C LEU A 123 -0.78 -8.41 10.72
N GLY A 124 -1.00 -9.51 10.00
CA GLY A 124 -0.09 -10.66 10.00
C GLY A 124 1.22 -10.37 9.26
N LEU A 125 2.28 -11.13 9.58
CA LEU A 125 3.61 -10.97 8.96
C LEU A 125 3.61 -11.18 7.44
N ASP A 126 2.74 -12.06 6.96
CA ASP A 126 2.56 -12.33 5.54
C ASP A 126 2.12 -11.08 4.77
N ALA A 127 1.20 -10.28 5.34
CA ALA A 127 0.75 -9.03 4.73
C ALA A 127 1.92 -8.06 4.55
N LEU A 128 2.80 -7.94 5.55
CA LEU A 128 3.99 -7.10 5.45
C LEU A 128 4.96 -7.60 4.36
N ALA A 129 5.19 -8.91 4.27
CA ALA A 129 6.05 -9.48 3.24
C ALA A 129 5.50 -9.23 1.82
N VAL A 130 4.18 -9.39 1.61
CA VAL A 130 3.52 -9.09 0.33
C VAL A 130 3.64 -7.61 -0.02
N ALA A 131 3.31 -6.71 0.92
CA ALA A 131 3.39 -5.28 0.69
C ALA A 131 4.83 -4.85 0.34
N VAL A 132 5.83 -5.35 1.06
CA VAL A 132 7.24 -5.08 0.76
C VAL A 132 7.63 -5.63 -0.61
N ALA A 133 7.15 -6.82 -1.00
CA ALA A 133 7.40 -7.37 -2.34
C ALA A 133 6.86 -6.45 -3.45
N ASP A 134 5.63 -5.91 -3.31
CA ASP A 134 5.09 -4.89 -4.24
C ASP A 134 6.02 -3.68 -4.32
N ARG A 135 6.42 -3.11 -3.18
CA ARG A 135 7.30 -1.93 -3.13
C ARG A 135 8.63 -2.17 -3.81
N ARG A 136 9.16 -3.38 -3.67
CA ARG A 136 10.41 -3.81 -4.31
C ARG A 136 10.26 -3.90 -5.83
N CYS A 137 9.17 -4.48 -6.33
CA CYS A 137 8.86 -4.54 -7.76
C CYS A 137 8.67 -3.14 -8.36
N VAL A 138 7.93 -2.28 -7.67
CA VAL A 138 7.73 -0.87 -8.04
C VAL A 138 9.07 -0.16 -8.18
N ALA A 139 9.96 -0.26 -7.19
CA ALA A 139 11.27 0.40 -7.24
C ALA A 139 12.17 -0.11 -8.40
N ALA A 140 12.01 -1.37 -8.81
CA ALA A 140 12.74 -1.97 -9.93
C ALA A 140 12.19 -1.56 -11.30
N ASP A 141 10.89 -1.26 -11.41
CA ASP A 141 10.24 -0.78 -12.62
C ASP A 141 10.58 0.69 -12.91
N ARG A 142 11.79 0.93 -13.42
CA ARG A 142 12.27 2.27 -13.76
C ARG A 142 13.09 2.24 -15.05
N LYS A 143 13.09 3.36 -15.77
CA LYS A 143 14.00 3.52 -16.92
C LYS A 143 15.43 3.69 -16.42
N LEU A 144 16.21 2.62 -16.45
CA LEU A 144 17.63 2.65 -16.12
C LEU A 144 18.37 3.55 -17.11
N ARG A 145 18.85 4.71 -16.63
CA ARG A 145 19.84 5.51 -17.38
C ARG A 145 21.23 4.96 -17.07
N ARG A 146 22.12 4.97 -18.08
CA ARG A 146 23.55 4.71 -17.85
C ARG A 146 24.09 5.85 -16.98
N PHE A 147 24.49 5.53 -15.76
CA PHE A 147 25.19 6.45 -14.85
C PHE A 147 26.59 5.94 -14.60
N ASP A 148 27.51 6.88 -14.40
CA ASP A 148 28.81 6.59 -13.82
C ASP A 148 28.63 6.22 -12.33
N PRO A 149 28.91 4.96 -11.93
CA PRO A 149 28.81 4.53 -10.54
C PRO A 149 29.69 5.33 -9.57
N ALA A 150 30.73 6.01 -10.06
CA ALA A 150 31.63 6.83 -9.26
C ALA A 150 31.00 8.15 -8.79
N LEU A 151 29.90 8.60 -9.41
CA LEU A 151 29.39 9.96 -9.21
C LEU A 151 28.14 10.06 -8.30
N ARG A 152 27.27 9.03 -8.18
CA ARG A 152 26.03 9.11 -7.35
C ARG A 152 25.51 7.77 -6.82
N PRO A 153 24.75 7.76 -5.69
CA PRO A 153 24.01 6.58 -5.26
C PRO A 153 23.01 6.13 -6.33
N ARG A 154 23.00 4.82 -6.63
CA ARG A 154 22.18 4.22 -7.70
C ARG A 154 20.66 4.30 -7.47
N ASP A 155 20.22 4.54 -6.24
CA ASP A 155 18.81 4.48 -5.82
C ASP A 155 18.59 5.40 -4.61
N VAL A 156 17.96 6.55 -4.87
CA VAL A 156 17.57 7.55 -3.86
C VAL A 156 16.06 7.71 -3.92
N ARG A 157 15.38 7.44 -2.80
CA ARG A 157 13.92 7.42 -2.72
C ARG A 157 13.44 8.55 -1.82
N LEU A 158 12.72 9.51 -2.39
CA LEU A 158 11.97 10.48 -1.61
C LEU A 158 10.64 9.87 -1.19
N ILE A 159 10.42 9.73 0.12
CA ILE A 159 9.12 9.34 0.68
C ILE A 159 8.44 10.58 1.25
N ALA A 160 7.53 11.17 0.47
CA ALA A 160 6.79 12.38 0.81
C ALA A 160 5.37 12.10 1.34
N LEU A 161 5.01 10.82 1.57
CA LEU A 161 3.78 10.46 2.28
C LEU A 161 3.87 10.85 3.76
N PRO A 162 2.73 11.15 4.42
CA PRO A 162 2.67 11.37 5.86
C PRO A 162 3.30 10.19 6.62
N TRP A 163 4.04 10.46 7.71
CA TRP A 163 4.70 9.39 8.47
C TRP A 163 3.72 8.35 9.02
N GLY A 164 2.56 8.80 9.51
CA GLY A 164 1.49 7.92 9.99
C GLY A 164 0.80 7.09 8.91
N ASP A 165 1.20 7.20 7.64
CA ASP A 165 0.69 6.35 6.57
C ASP A 165 1.32 4.94 6.67
N PRO A 166 0.52 3.86 6.81
CA PRO A 166 1.05 2.50 6.92
C PRO A 166 1.98 2.10 5.75
N GLN A 167 1.79 2.65 4.55
CA GLN A 167 2.63 2.34 3.39
C GLN A 167 4.11 2.72 3.62
N VAL A 168 4.38 3.75 4.43
CA VAL A 168 5.75 4.19 4.76
C VAL A 168 6.57 3.06 5.36
N ALA A 169 5.96 2.19 6.15
CA ALA A 169 6.63 1.03 6.74
C ALA A 169 7.17 0.07 5.66
N ALA A 170 6.32 -0.27 4.68
CA ALA A 170 6.69 -1.13 3.57
C ALA A 170 7.73 -0.46 2.66
N ASP A 171 7.60 0.84 2.39
CA ASP A 171 8.56 1.61 1.60
C ASP A 171 9.95 1.67 2.27
N LEU A 172 10.01 1.87 3.60
CA LEU A 172 11.25 1.89 4.38
C LEU A 172 11.96 0.53 4.33
N LEU A 173 11.25 -0.57 4.62
CA LEU A 173 11.86 -1.89 4.60
C LEU A 173 12.29 -2.30 3.19
N ALA A 174 11.50 -1.97 2.17
CA ALA A 174 11.86 -2.18 0.76
C ALA A 174 13.07 -1.34 0.31
N ALA A 175 13.31 -0.18 0.93
CA ALA A 175 14.48 0.66 0.66
C ALA A 175 15.73 0.08 1.33
N VAL A 176 15.64 -0.24 2.62
CA VAL A 176 16.73 -0.83 3.41
C VAL A 176 17.20 -2.14 2.80
N ALA A 177 16.27 -3.04 2.43
CA ALA A 177 16.59 -4.33 1.82
C ALA A 177 17.28 -4.23 0.46
N HIS A 178 17.24 -3.06 -0.20
CA HIS A 178 17.88 -2.81 -1.50
C HIS A 178 19.11 -1.91 -1.41
N GLY A 179 19.51 -1.47 -0.22
CA GLY A 179 20.59 -0.51 -0.08
C GLY A 179 20.24 0.88 -0.62
N ALA A 180 18.96 1.24 -0.75
CA ALA A 180 18.58 2.58 -1.21
C ALA A 180 18.88 3.64 -0.14
N THR A 181 19.09 4.88 -0.56
CA THR A 181 19.09 6.03 0.36
C THR A 181 17.67 6.59 0.43
N VAL A 182 17.07 6.58 1.61
CA VAL A 182 15.77 7.22 1.86
C VAL A 182 15.98 8.68 2.20
N VAL A 183 15.25 9.55 1.52
CA VAL A 183 15.14 10.95 1.86
C VAL A 183 13.71 11.18 2.34
N MET A 184 13.56 11.78 3.51
CA MET A 184 12.26 12.21 4.02
C MET A 184 12.23 13.72 4.21
N PRO A 185 11.15 14.39 3.81
CA PRO A 185 10.98 15.80 4.12
C PRO A 185 10.68 15.98 5.60
N THR A 186 11.20 17.08 6.17
CA THR A 186 10.80 17.53 7.50
C THR A 186 9.33 17.95 7.50
N VAL A 187 8.71 18.07 8.68
CA VAL A 187 7.32 18.57 8.81
C VAL A 187 7.14 19.93 8.10
N ALA A 188 8.11 20.84 8.23
CA ALA A 188 8.08 22.15 7.58
C ALA A 188 8.15 22.06 6.04
N GLN A 189 8.87 21.07 5.50
CA GLN A 189 9.04 20.93 4.05
C GLN A 189 7.85 20.26 3.36
N ARG A 190 7.04 19.43 4.05
CA ARG A 190 5.98 18.61 3.42
C ARG A 190 4.92 19.41 2.68
N GLY A 191 4.57 20.59 3.18
CA GLY A 191 3.58 21.47 2.57
C GLY A 191 4.14 22.36 1.46
N ASP A 192 5.46 22.48 1.37
CA ASP A 192 6.16 23.43 0.51
C ASP A 192 6.70 22.73 -0.75
N ALA A 193 6.11 23.03 -1.90
CA ALA A 193 6.50 22.43 -3.16
C ALA A 193 7.90 22.87 -3.62
N ALA A 194 8.31 24.11 -3.37
CA ALA A 194 9.64 24.58 -3.72
C ALA A 194 10.69 23.85 -2.90
N ALA A 195 10.46 23.73 -1.58
CA ALA A 195 11.36 22.97 -0.70
C ALA A 195 11.44 21.48 -1.07
N LEU A 196 10.33 20.86 -1.47
CA LEU A 196 10.32 19.48 -1.96
C LEU A 196 11.05 19.33 -3.30
N GLY A 197 10.86 20.27 -4.23
CA GLY A 197 11.60 20.32 -5.49
C GLY A 197 13.11 20.46 -5.28
N GLU A 198 13.52 21.35 -4.38
CA GLU A 198 14.92 21.53 -3.97
C GLU A 198 15.48 20.26 -3.32
N LEU A 199 14.70 19.60 -2.46
CA LEU A 199 15.12 18.36 -1.80
C LEU A 199 15.35 17.23 -2.81
N ILE A 200 14.46 17.10 -3.81
CA ILE A 200 14.61 16.15 -4.93
C ILE A 200 15.88 16.45 -5.72
N ALA A 201 16.10 17.72 -6.09
CA ALA A 201 17.24 18.15 -6.89
C ALA A 201 18.57 17.94 -6.14
N THR A 202 18.65 18.39 -4.89
CA THR A 202 19.85 18.32 -4.04
C THR A 202 20.32 16.88 -3.84
N HIS A 203 19.38 15.96 -3.60
CA HIS A 203 19.70 14.56 -3.36
C HIS A 203 19.64 13.70 -4.62
N ALA A 204 19.29 14.31 -5.76
CA ALA A 204 19.08 13.63 -7.03
C ALA A 204 18.15 12.41 -6.89
N ALA A 205 16.99 12.61 -6.24
CA ALA A 205 16.07 11.51 -6.00
C ALA A 205 15.70 10.83 -7.32
N THR A 206 15.82 9.50 -7.35
CA THR A 206 15.52 8.66 -8.52
C THR A 206 14.10 8.14 -8.50
N GLN A 207 13.50 8.05 -7.31
CA GLN A 207 12.12 7.68 -7.10
C GLN A 207 11.44 8.65 -6.15
N VAL A 208 10.21 9.06 -6.48
CA VAL A 208 9.37 9.88 -5.62
C VAL A 208 8.09 9.12 -5.31
N ILE A 209 7.78 9.00 -4.02
CA ILE A 209 6.54 8.40 -3.50
C ILE A 209 5.80 9.51 -2.76
N SER A 210 4.60 9.88 -3.24
CA SER A 210 3.86 11.02 -2.69
C SER A 210 2.35 10.83 -2.83
N ASP A 211 1.59 11.73 -2.22
CA ASP A 211 0.19 11.91 -2.62
C ASP A 211 0.07 12.48 -4.05
N ALA A 212 -1.13 12.39 -4.61
CA ALA A 212 -1.46 12.94 -5.93
C ALA A 212 -1.45 14.48 -5.98
N GLY A 213 -1.42 15.18 -4.84
CA GLY A 213 -1.38 16.64 -4.77
C GLY A 213 0.01 17.22 -5.01
N LEU A 214 1.10 16.48 -4.73
CA LEU A 214 2.46 16.99 -4.92
C LEU A 214 2.77 17.41 -6.37
N PRO A 215 2.49 16.60 -7.41
CA PRO A 215 2.72 17.02 -8.80
C PRO A 215 2.00 18.32 -9.17
N LEU A 216 0.77 18.53 -8.67
CA LEU A 216 0.02 19.76 -8.89
C LEU A 216 0.76 20.97 -8.32
N ARG A 217 1.25 20.87 -7.08
CA ARG A 217 1.97 21.98 -6.42
C ARG A 217 3.34 22.24 -7.08
N LEU A 218 4.04 21.20 -7.51
CA LEU A 218 5.32 21.33 -8.22
C LEU A 218 5.16 21.98 -9.59
N ALA A 219 4.15 21.58 -10.37
CA ALA A 219 3.88 22.16 -11.68
C ALA A 219 3.42 23.63 -11.62
N ALA A 220 2.85 24.06 -10.49
CA ALA A 220 2.54 25.46 -10.21
C ALA A 220 3.77 26.30 -9.81
N THR A 221 4.93 25.67 -9.61
CA THR A 221 6.18 26.35 -9.30
C THR A 221 6.98 26.55 -10.60
N ASP A 222 7.28 27.80 -10.95
CA ASP A 222 7.92 28.14 -12.21
C ASP A 222 9.29 27.46 -12.38
N GLY A 223 9.51 26.85 -13.55
CA GLY A 223 10.81 26.32 -13.97
C GLY A 223 11.26 25.01 -13.32
N VAL A 224 10.42 24.35 -12.51
CA VAL A 224 10.78 23.09 -11.85
C VAL A 224 10.96 21.96 -12.87
N ARG A 225 12.16 21.39 -12.90
CA ARG A 225 12.51 20.20 -13.68
C ARG A 225 13.29 19.22 -12.83
N LEU A 226 12.83 17.97 -12.80
CA LEU A 226 13.31 16.93 -11.89
C LEU A 226 13.92 15.77 -12.70
N ASP A 227 15.00 16.06 -13.42
CA ASP A 227 15.57 15.14 -14.42
C ASP A 227 16.23 13.88 -13.80
N SER A 228 16.51 13.87 -12.49
CA SER A 228 16.99 12.68 -11.78
C SER A 228 15.90 11.64 -11.57
N VAL A 229 14.63 12.07 -11.53
CA VAL A 229 13.50 11.21 -11.18
C VAL A 229 13.20 10.27 -12.35
N GLN A 230 13.35 8.98 -12.10
CA GLN A 230 13.06 7.91 -13.04
C GLN A 230 11.72 7.27 -12.77
N ARG A 231 11.20 7.42 -11.56
CA ARG A 231 9.93 6.82 -11.14
C ARG A 231 9.12 7.72 -10.21
N TRP A 232 7.83 7.87 -10.53
CA TRP A 232 6.81 8.42 -9.64
C TRP A 232 5.84 7.32 -9.21
N ASP A 233 5.49 7.35 -7.93
CA ASP A 233 4.40 6.55 -7.41
C ASP A 233 3.45 7.40 -6.57
N LEU A 234 2.27 7.67 -7.11
CA LEU A 234 1.29 8.57 -6.53
C LEU A 234 0.22 7.78 -5.78
N ALA A 235 0.16 7.89 -4.46
CA ALA A 235 -0.88 7.28 -3.65
C ALA A 235 -2.12 8.19 -3.55
N GLY A 236 -3.31 7.63 -3.72
CA GLY A 236 -4.55 8.39 -3.64
C GLY A 236 -5.81 7.53 -3.64
N THR A 237 -6.96 8.13 -3.35
CA THR A 237 -8.27 7.47 -3.40
C THR A 237 -9.09 7.89 -4.62
N VAL A 238 -8.67 8.96 -5.31
CA VAL A 238 -9.37 9.52 -6.49
C VAL A 238 -8.36 9.81 -7.58
N TRP A 239 -8.74 9.51 -8.82
CA TRP A 239 -7.97 9.87 -10.00
C TRP A 239 -8.29 11.30 -10.45
N ALA A 240 -7.27 12.12 -10.68
CA ALA A 240 -7.41 13.41 -11.35
C ALA A 240 -6.88 13.33 -12.78
N GLU A 241 -7.70 13.72 -13.77
CA GLU A 241 -7.36 13.67 -15.20
C GLU A 241 -6.12 14.50 -15.57
N THR A 242 -5.80 15.52 -14.78
CA THR A 242 -4.63 16.38 -14.99
C THR A 242 -3.30 15.74 -14.53
N LEU A 243 -3.34 14.71 -13.69
CA LEU A 243 -2.13 14.11 -13.09
C LEU A 243 -1.08 13.65 -14.12
N PRO A 244 -1.44 12.95 -15.22
CA PRO A 244 -0.46 12.51 -16.21
C PRO A 244 0.32 13.68 -16.84
N GLU A 245 -0.35 14.80 -17.11
CA GLU A 245 0.26 15.99 -17.71
C GLU A 245 1.15 16.72 -16.70
N LEU A 246 0.67 16.86 -15.45
CA LEU A 246 1.42 17.49 -14.37
C LEU A 246 2.73 16.74 -14.05
N VAL A 247 2.71 15.41 -14.00
CA VAL A 247 3.95 14.64 -13.80
C VAL A 247 4.87 14.75 -15.01
N ARG A 248 4.32 14.74 -16.23
CA ARG A 248 5.11 14.87 -17.46
C ARG A 248 5.79 16.24 -17.57
N SER A 249 5.19 17.31 -17.05
CA SER A 249 5.81 18.64 -17.10
C SER A 249 7.06 18.76 -16.24
N VAL A 250 7.08 18.09 -15.06
CA VAL A 250 8.22 18.13 -14.13
C VAL A 250 9.21 16.98 -14.32
N SER A 251 8.76 15.82 -14.81
CA SER A 251 9.56 14.60 -14.99
C SER A 251 9.15 13.84 -16.27
N PRO A 252 9.42 14.38 -17.47
CA PRO A 252 8.88 13.87 -18.74
C PRO A 252 9.23 12.41 -19.05
N ASP A 253 10.37 11.94 -18.55
CA ASP A 253 10.88 10.61 -18.84
C ASP A 253 10.52 9.55 -17.80
N ALA A 254 9.96 9.96 -16.65
CA ALA A 254 9.73 9.06 -15.52
C ALA A 254 8.61 8.05 -15.79
N VAL A 255 8.83 6.80 -15.37
CA VAL A 255 7.73 5.83 -15.24
C VAL A 255 6.84 6.29 -14.09
N SER A 256 5.54 6.42 -14.31
CA SER A 256 4.65 7.01 -13.32
C SER A 256 3.45 6.10 -13.10
N THR A 257 3.13 5.81 -11.84
CA THR A 257 1.96 5.01 -11.46
C THR A 257 1.05 5.75 -10.49
N PHE A 258 -0.23 5.42 -10.55
CA PHE A 258 -1.19 5.73 -9.50
C PHE A 258 -1.46 4.47 -8.68
N ALA A 259 -1.44 4.62 -7.36
CA ALA A 259 -1.70 3.60 -6.37
C ALA A 259 -3.00 3.95 -5.62
N TYR A 260 -4.07 3.20 -5.91
CA TYR A 260 -5.31 3.29 -5.16
C TYR A 260 -5.11 2.72 -3.75
N ARG A 261 -5.44 3.52 -2.74
CA ARG A 261 -5.24 3.18 -1.31
C ARG A 261 -6.57 2.92 -0.59
N SER A 262 -6.50 2.14 0.48
CA SER A 262 -7.57 2.00 1.47
C SER A 262 -6.97 2.09 2.88
N PRO A 263 -7.66 2.69 3.86
CA PRO A 263 -7.15 2.80 5.23
C PRO A 263 -6.93 1.44 5.91
N ALA A 264 -7.67 0.39 5.51
CA ALA A 264 -7.55 -0.96 6.07
C ALA A 264 -6.48 -1.82 5.37
N TYR A 265 -5.56 -1.21 4.63
CA TYR A 265 -4.63 -1.90 3.74
C TYR A 265 -3.19 -1.48 3.97
N LEU A 266 -2.27 -2.43 3.93
CA LEU A 266 -0.84 -2.12 3.94
C LEU A 266 -0.34 -1.88 2.51
N GLY A 267 -0.19 -0.61 2.15
CA GLY A 267 0.22 -0.19 0.82
C GLY A 267 -0.95 0.03 -0.14
N ALA A 268 -0.71 -0.21 -1.43
CA ALA A 268 -1.73 -0.03 -2.46
C ALA A 268 -2.68 -1.23 -2.51
N VAL A 269 -3.96 -0.98 -2.73
CA VAL A 269 -4.95 -2.00 -3.09
C VAL A 269 -4.83 -2.36 -4.56
N ALA A 270 -4.68 -1.34 -5.40
CA ALA A 270 -4.60 -1.48 -6.84
C ALA A 270 -3.64 -0.44 -7.42
N ARG A 271 -2.99 -0.76 -8.53
CA ARG A 271 -2.00 0.09 -9.19
C ARG A 271 -2.20 0.11 -10.70
N GLY A 272 -1.93 1.25 -11.32
CA GLY A 272 -1.97 1.39 -12.77
C GLY A 272 -1.03 2.47 -13.28
N PRO A 273 -0.75 2.47 -14.59
CA PRO A 273 0.09 3.49 -15.20
C PRO A 273 -0.61 4.85 -15.17
N LEU A 274 0.14 5.93 -14.99
CA LEU A 274 -0.39 7.29 -14.99
C LEU A 274 -0.71 7.75 -16.42
N VAL A 275 -1.93 7.47 -16.88
CA VAL A 275 -2.41 7.74 -18.25
C VAL A 275 -3.78 8.41 -18.25
N SER A 276 -4.14 9.11 -19.33
CA SER A 276 -5.47 9.72 -19.48
C SER A 276 -6.59 8.67 -19.33
N GLY A 277 -7.69 9.05 -18.68
CA GLY A 277 -8.82 8.17 -18.40
C GLY A 277 -8.61 7.16 -17.26
N GLY A 278 -7.44 7.17 -16.62
CA GLY A 278 -7.19 6.64 -15.27
C GLY A 278 -7.77 5.29 -14.90
N TRP A 279 -6.92 4.27 -14.83
CA TRP A 279 -7.33 2.97 -14.33
C TRP A 279 -6.23 2.27 -13.54
N VAL A 280 -6.65 1.33 -12.70
CA VAL A 280 -5.76 0.49 -11.88
C VAL A 280 -6.16 -0.98 -11.98
N ARG A 281 -5.28 -1.88 -11.51
CA ARG A 281 -5.55 -3.29 -11.27
C ARG A 281 -5.13 -3.71 -9.87
N PRO A 282 -5.80 -4.68 -9.24
CA PRO A 282 -5.40 -5.18 -7.94
C PRO A 282 -3.91 -5.56 -7.92
N VAL A 283 -3.19 -5.15 -6.88
CA VAL A 283 -1.77 -5.54 -6.70
C VAL A 283 -1.68 -6.99 -6.23
N PRO A 284 -0.52 -7.66 -6.32
CA PRO A 284 -0.39 -9.04 -5.85
C PRO A 284 -0.90 -9.25 -4.42
N GLY A 285 -1.65 -10.33 -4.21
CA GLY A 285 -2.28 -10.65 -2.93
C GLY A 285 -3.50 -9.80 -2.57
N ALA A 286 -3.90 -8.86 -3.43
CA ALA A 286 -5.08 -8.02 -3.21
C ALA A 286 -6.35 -8.58 -3.82
N LYS A 287 -7.49 -8.24 -3.20
CA LYS A 287 -8.82 -8.49 -3.74
C LYS A 287 -9.62 -7.19 -3.75
N VAL A 288 -10.30 -6.92 -4.86
CA VAL A 288 -11.18 -5.76 -5.02
C VAL A 288 -12.52 -6.22 -5.60
N LEU A 289 -13.60 -6.01 -4.86
CA LEU A 289 -14.96 -6.27 -5.32
C LEU A 289 -15.70 -4.96 -5.50
N VAL A 290 -16.49 -4.87 -6.56
CA VAL A 290 -17.41 -3.76 -6.80
C VAL A 290 -18.82 -4.32 -6.74
N LEU A 291 -19.57 -3.94 -5.70
CA LEU A 291 -20.86 -4.55 -5.35
C LEU A 291 -22.00 -3.54 -5.39
N ASP A 292 -23.22 -4.03 -5.66
CA ASP A 292 -24.45 -3.24 -5.51
C ASP A 292 -24.92 -3.19 -4.04
N ALA A 293 -26.00 -2.46 -3.78
CA ALA A 293 -26.60 -2.33 -2.44
C ALA A 293 -27.06 -3.68 -1.84
N ALA A 294 -27.28 -4.71 -2.66
CA ALA A 294 -27.63 -6.05 -2.23
C ALA A 294 -26.39 -6.97 -2.06
N ARG A 295 -25.17 -6.41 -2.13
CA ARG A 295 -23.88 -7.12 -2.10
C ARG A 295 -23.70 -8.14 -3.23
N ARG A 296 -24.26 -7.85 -4.40
CA ARG A 296 -24.05 -8.64 -5.62
C ARG A 296 -23.01 -7.95 -6.52
N PRO A 297 -22.17 -8.71 -7.26
CA PRO A 297 -21.24 -8.12 -8.20
C PRO A 297 -21.98 -7.35 -9.28
N VAL A 298 -21.54 -6.11 -9.53
CA VAL A 298 -22.05 -5.31 -10.64
C VAL A 298 -21.51 -5.83 -11.98
N LEU A 299 -22.23 -5.54 -13.06
CA LEU A 299 -21.74 -5.80 -14.42
C LEU A 299 -20.62 -4.83 -14.79
N PRO A 300 -19.73 -5.18 -15.74
CA PRO A 300 -18.78 -4.24 -16.31
C PRO A 300 -19.47 -2.94 -16.79
N GLY A 301 -18.85 -1.80 -16.53
CA GLY A 301 -19.36 -0.46 -16.84
C GLY A 301 -20.29 0.12 -15.79
N VAL A 302 -20.82 -0.67 -14.86
CA VAL A 302 -21.74 -0.21 -13.81
C VAL A 302 -20.94 0.14 -12.56
N ALA A 303 -21.19 1.32 -11.99
CA ALA A 303 -20.55 1.76 -10.75
C ALA A 303 -21.21 1.12 -9.52
N GLY A 304 -20.39 0.66 -8.57
CA GLY A 304 -20.81 0.08 -7.30
C GLY A 304 -19.89 0.46 -6.15
N ASP A 305 -20.22 -0.02 -4.95
CA ASP A 305 -19.43 0.18 -3.73
C ASP A 305 -18.17 -0.70 -3.76
N VAL A 306 -17.03 -0.12 -3.41
CA VAL A 306 -15.74 -0.82 -3.39
C VAL A 306 -15.52 -1.52 -2.04
N TYR A 307 -15.26 -2.82 -2.12
CA TYR A 307 -14.85 -3.67 -1.02
C TYR A 307 -13.45 -4.21 -1.32
N VAL A 308 -12.58 -4.24 -0.30
CA VAL A 308 -11.20 -4.72 -0.45
C VAL A 308 -10.93 -5.89 0.48
N GLY A 309 -10.15 -6.86 0.03
CA GLY A 309 -9.78 -8.05 0.79
C GLY A 309 -8.42 -8.60 0.36
N GLY A 310 -8.20 -9.89 0.60
CA GLY A 310 -6.94 -10.56 0.28
C GLY A 310 -5.92 -10.50 1.41
N ARG A 311 -4.69 -10.97 1.13
CA ARG A 311 -3.63 -11.25 2.12
C ARG A 311 -3.09 -10.01 2.84
N VAL A 312 -3.26 -8.85 2.24
CA VAL A 312 -2.76 -7.55 2.72
C VAL A 312 -3.85 -6.69 3.40
N LEU A 313 -5.05 -7.26 3.57
CA LEU A 313 -6.10 -6.67 4.40
C LEU A 313 -5.71 -6.79 5.88
N ALA A 314 -5.91 -5.71 6.63
CA ALA A 314 -5.71 -5.71 8.07
C ALA A 314 -6.80 -6.50 8.81
N ASP A 315 -6.43 -7.04 9.98
CA ASP A 315 -7.38 -7.68 10.88
C ASP A 315 -8.29 -6.67 11.57
N GLY A 316 -7.84 -5.43 11.67
CA GLY A 316 -8.54 -4.31 12.28
C GLY A 316 -7.60 -3.15 12.54
N PHE A 317 -8.04 -2.22 13.39
CA PHE A 317 -7.24 -1.11 13.88
C PHE A 317 -7.08 -1.24 15.39
N ALA A 318 -5.93 -0.85 15.93
CA ALA A 318 -5.65 -0.91 17.37
C ALA A 318 -6.58 0.01 18.19
N ASP A 319 -7.15 1.04 17.55
CA ASP A 319 -8.14 1.95 18.13
C ASP A 319 -9.57 1.38 18.16
N GLY A 320 -9.82 0.22 17.54
CA GLY A 320 -11.15 -0.41 17.44
C GLY A 320 -12.13 0.33 16.52
N ALA A 321 -11.69 1.32 15.75
CA ALA A 321 -12.59 2.07 14.87
C ALA A 321 -12.86 1.33 13.55
N ASP A 322 -14.01 1.61 12.92
CA ASP A 322 -14.48 0.99 11.68
C ASP A 322 -14.66 -0.54 11.72
N GLU A 323 -14.79 -1.16 12.90
CA GLU A 323 -15.02 -2.61 13.03
C GLU A 323 -16.22 -3.09 12.21
N GLU A 324 -17.29 -2.28 12.15
CA GLU A 324 -18.50 -2.57 11.38
C GLU A 324 -18.27 -2.58 9.86
N ARG A 325 -17.16 -2.00 9.39
CA ARG A 325 -16.78 -2.01 7.97
C ARG A 325 -16.07 -3.28 7.56
N PHE A 326 -15.55 -4.07 8.50
CA PHE A 326 -14.99 -5.38 8.23
C PHE A 326 -16.11 -6.42 8.22
N VAL A 327 -16.41 -6.95 7.04
CA VAL A 327 -17.52 -7.88 6.80
C VAL A 327 -17.02 -9.21 6.24
N ALA A 328 -17.81 -10.27 6.38
CA ALA A 328 -17.52 -11.54 5.74
C ALA A 328 -17.59 -11.40 4.21
N ASP A 329 -16.64 -12.03 3.51
CA ASP A 329 -16.68 -12.17 2.06
C ASP A 329 -17.78 -13.18 1.68
N PRO A 330 -18.83 -12.76 0.95
CA PRO A 330 -19.90 -13.68 0.56
C PRO A 330 -19.51 -14.66 -0.55
N PHE A 331 -18.32 -14.51 -1.16
CA PHE A 331 -17.84 -15.31 -2.28
C PHE A 331 -16.66 -16.21 -1.92
N GLU A 332 -16.07 -16.04 -0.73
CA GLU A 332 -14.91 -16.81 -0.28
C GLU A 332 -15.13 -17.30 1.15
N PRO A 333 -15.15 -18.62 1.40
CA PRO A 333 -15.27 -19.17 2.74
C PRO A 333 -14.16 -18.63 3.64
N GLN A 334 -14.53 -18.08 4.81
CA GLN A 334 -13.61 -17.45 5.77
C GLN A 334 -12.93 -16.17 5.27
N GLY A 335 -13.23 -15.71 4.06
CA GLY A 335 -12.75 -14.44 3.53
C GLY A 335 -13.33 -13.26 4.31
N ARG A 336 -12.55 -12.17 4.37
CA ARG A 336 -12.95 -10.89 4.93
C ARG A 336 -12.81 -9.79 3.90
N LEU A 337 -13.70 -8.81 4.00
CA LEU A 337 -13.70 -7.60 3.18
C LEU A 337 -13.78 -6.37 4.07
N TYR A 338 -13.17 -5.28 3.66
CA TYR A 338 -13.38 -3.95 4.23
C TYR A 338 -14.18 -3.08 3.27
N ARG A 339 -15.27 -2.48 3.75
CA ARG A 339 -16.08 -1.51 3.00
C ARG A 339 -15.40 -0.14 2.98
N THR A 340 -14.83 0.22 1.85
CA THR A 340 -14.01 1.45 1.70
C THR A 340 -14.84 2.74 1.80
N GLY A 341 -16.09 2.69 1.34
CA GLY A 341 -16.91 3.88 1.10
C GLY A 341 -16.63 4.58 -0.24
N ASP A 342 -15.69 4.06 -1.03
CA ASP A 342 -15.42 4.54 -2.38
C ASP A 342 -16.33 3.83 -3.39
N ARG A 343 -16.53 4.45 -4.55
CA ARG A 343 -17.17 3.85 -5.72
C ARG A 343 -16.18 3.64 -6.85
N ALA A 344 -16.41 2.58 -7.61
CA ALA A 344 -15.65 2.27 -8.79
C ALA A 344 -16.50 1.48 -9.77
N ARG A 345 -15.96 1.29 -10.98
CA ARG A 345 -16.52 0.38 -11.98
C ARG A 345 -15.40 -0.40 -12.67
N TRP A 346 -15.69 -1.63 -13.00
CA TRP A 346 -14.83 -2.42 -13.88
C TRP A 346 -15.10 -2.05 -15.33
N VAL A 347 -14.06 -1.85 -16.13
CA VAL A 347 -14.15 -1.71 -17.58
C VAL A 347 -13.37 -2.82 -18.28
N GLN A 348 -13.52 -2.92 -19.60
CA GLN A 348 -12.97 -4.01 -20.40
C GLN A 348 -11.48 -4.28 -20.11
N GLY A 349 -11.15 -5.57 -19.99
CA GLY A 349 -9.78 -6.03 -19.72
C GLY A 349 -9.38 -5.91 -18.25
N GLY A 350 -10.33 -5.97 -17.32
CA GLY A 350 -10.07 -5.98 -15.88
C GLY A 350 -9.41 -4.69 -15.40
N ARG A 351 -9.85 -3.55 -15.92
CA ARG A 351 -9.36 -2.24 -15.49
C ARG A 351 -10.38 -1.64 -14.52
N LEU A 352 -9.94 -1.22 -13.35
CA LEU A 352 -10.78 -0.56 -12.36
C LEU A 352 -10.65 0.95 -12.50
N VAL A 353 -11.77 1.64 -12.68
CA VAL A 353 -11.86 3.10 -12.66
C VAL A 353 -12.46 3.52 -11.32
N VAL A 354 -11.68 4.22 -10.50
CA VAL A 354 -12.08 4.67 -9.15
C VAL A 354 -12.66 6.07 -9.23
N GLU A 355 -13.88 6.24 -8.74
CA GLU A 355 -14.65 7.49 -8.81
C GLU A 355 -14.57 8.31 -7.50
N GLY A 356 -14.09 7.69 -6.41
CA GLY A 356 -13.99 8.32 -5.09
C GLY A 356 -15.21 8.08 -4.21
N ARG A 357 -15.31 8.83 -3.10
CA ARG A 357 -16.38 8.67 -2.11
C ARG A 357 -17.69 9.32 -2.58
N GLN A 358 -18.82 8.71 -2.23
CA GLN A 358 -20.09 9.43 -2.22
C GLN A 358 -20.05 10.45 -1.08
N SER A 359 -20.20 11.73 -1.42
CA SER A 359 -20.43 12.83 -0.48
C SER A 359 -21.83 12.78 0.11
#